data_AF-A0A699VND0-F1
#
_entry.id   AF-A0A699VND0-F1
#
_cell.length_a   1.000
_cell.length_b   1.000
_cell.length_c   1.000
_cell.angle_alpha   90.00
_cell.angle_beta   90.00
_cell.angle_gamma   90.00
#
_symmetry.space_group_name_H-M   'P 1'
#
loop_
_entity.id
_entity.type
_entity.pdbx_description
1 polymer ?
#
loop_
_entity_poly.entity_id
_entity_poly.type
_entity_poly.pdbx_seq_one_letter_code
_entity_poly.pdbx_strand_id
1 'polypeptide(L)'
;NLPTFNSAFRFEERLRSLETSFFEYSQTNPFADAVSAILGISSRTSYAIVEDLSEMELNKILIEKMEGNKSIQRSNEQRNLYKALVEAYEADKAILDTYVDSTILKRRREDDDQEGPSAESNRGSKR
;
A
#
# COMPACT_ATOMS: atom_id res chain seq x y z
N ASN A 1 -49.57 -38.61 -51.85
CA ASN A 1 -48.53 -37.55 -51.79
C ASN A 1 -49.21 -36.22 -51.51
N LEU A 2 -49.29 -35.79 -50.24
CA LEU A 2 -49.79 -34.47 -49.89
C LEU A 2 -48.77 -33.41 -50.36
N PRO A 3 -49.19 -32.29 -50.98
CA PRO A 3 -48.28 -31.18 -51.20
C PRO A 3 -47.85 -30.65 -49.83
N THR A 4 -46.53 -30.65 -49.57
CA THR A 4 -45.95 -30.15 -48.33
C THR A 4 -46.42 -28.72 -48.07
N PHE A 5 -46.84 -28.42 -46.84
CA PHE A 5 -47.43 -27.13 -46.44
C PHE A 5 -46.62 -25.90 -46.90
N ASN A 6 -45.29 -26.01 -46.92
CA ASN A 6 -44.37 -24.97 -47.42
C ASN A 6 -44.57 -24.61 -48.91
N SER A 7 -44.99 -25.57 -49.73
CA SER A 7 -45.15 -25.38 -51.18
C SER A 7 -46.48 -24.73 -51.54
N ALA A 8 -47.58 -25.12 -50.87
CA ALA A 8 -48.92 -24.57 -51.13
C ALA A 8 -49.02 -23.07 -50.84
N PHE A 9 -48.23 -22.56 -49.89
CA PHE A 9 -48.21 -21.15 -49.51
C PHE A 9 -47.04 -20.34 -50.07
N ARG A 10 -46.14 -20.96 -50.86
CA ARG A 10 -44.93 -20.31 -51.39
C ARG A 10 -44.17 -19.52 -50.32
N PHE A 11 -44.07 -20.10 -49.12
CA PHE A 11 -43.64 -19.38 -47.92
C PHE A 11 -42.22 -18.82 -48.07
N GLU A 12 -41.31 -19.60 -48.66
CA GLU A 12 -39.93 -19.20 -48.95
C GLU A 12 -39.84 -17.99 -49.90
N GLU A 13 -40.69 -17.93 -50.94
CA GLU A 13 -40.73 -16.79 -51.85
C GLU A 13 -41.24 -15.53 -51.14
N ARG A 14 -42.23 -15.68 -50.26
CA ARG A 14 -42.78 -14.57 -49.46
C ARG A 14 -41.79 -14.05 -48.43
N LEU A 15 -41.06 -14.95 -47.75
CA LEU A 15 -40.01 -14.58 -46.81
C LEU A 15 -38.90 -13.79 -47.52
N ARG A 16 -38.42 -14.29 -48.66
CA ARG A 16 -37.40 -13.61 -49.47
C ARG A 16 -37.86 -12.24 -49.98
N SER A 17 -39.11 -12.14 -50.42
CA SER A 17 -39.69 -10.86 -50.85
C SER A 17 -39.81 -9.87 -49.68
N LEU A 18 -40.14 -10.36 -48.48
CA LEU A 18 -40.26 -9.52 -47.29
C LEU A 18 -38.89 -9.02 -46.84
N GLU A 19 -37.88 -9.89 -46.78
CA GLU A 19 -36.49 -9.50 -46.48
C GLU A 19 -35.96 -8.46 -47.46
N THR A 20 -36.24 -8.64 -48.76
CA THR A 20 -35.86 -7.68 -49.81
C THR A 20 -36.55 -6.33 -49.59
N SER A 21 -37.85 -6.34 -49.31
CA SER A 21 -38.61 -5.10 -49.04
C SER A 21 -38.14 -4.36 -47.79
N PHE A 22 -37.77 -5.11 -46.74
CA PHE A 22 -37.23 -4.53 -45.51
C PHE A 22 -35.84 -3.92 -45.75
N PHE A 23 -35.00 -4.61 -46.54
CA PHE A 23 -33.68 -4.12 -46.94
C PHE A 23 -33.78 -2.84 -47.78
N GLU A 24 -34.65 -2.80 -48.79
CA GLU A 24 -34.90 -1.59 -49.59
C GLU A 24 -35.44 -0.43 -48.75
N TYR A 25 -36.39 -0.71 -47.85
CA TYR A 25 -36.92 0.29 -46.92
C TYR A 25 -35.83 0.85 -46.00
N SER A 26 -34.93 -0.01 -45.48
CA SER A 26 -33.81 0.43 -44.65
C SER A 26 -32.80 1.30 -45.39
N GLN A 27 -32.60 1.06 -46.70
CA GLN A 27 -31.70 1.85 -47.55
C GLN A 27 -32.30 3.19 -48.00
N THR A 28 -33.62 3.27 -48.13
CA THR A 28 -34.33 4.48 -48.59
C THR A 28 -34.88 5.32 -47.44
N ASN A 29 -34.73 4.86 -46.20
CA ASN A 29 -35.23 5.57 -45.03
C ASN A 29 -34.53 6.94 -44.90
N PRO A 30 -35.25 8.06 -45.04
CA PRO A 30 -34.67 9.40 -44.99
C PRO A 30 -34.06 9.74 -43.62
N PHE A 31 -34.40 8.98 -42.57
CA PHE A 31 -33.88 9.17 -41.22
C PHE A 31 -32.65 8.32 -40.90
N ALA A 32 -32.22 7.41 -41.78
CA ALA A 32 -31.11 6.50 -41.51
C ALA A 32 -29.81 7.24 -41.17
N ASP A 33 -29.50 8.31 -41.91
CA ASP A 33 -28.30 9.12 -41.71
C ASP A 33 -28.38 9.92 -40.39
N ALA A 34 -29.53 10.52 -40.10
CA ALA A 34 -29.76 11.26 -38.86
C ALA A 34 -29.65 10.35 -37.62
N VAL A 35 -30.19 9.13 -37.68
CA VAL A 35 -30.09 8.15 -36.59
C VAL A 35 -28.63 7.71 -36.39
N SER A 36 -27.89 7.45 -37.47
CA SER A 36 -26.47 7.10 -37.42
C SER A 36 -25.63 8.23 -36.80
N ALA A 37 -25.88 9.47 -37.20
CA ALA A 37 -25.20 10.65 -36.65
C ALA A 37 -25.47 10.82 -35.15
N ILE A 38 -26.73 10.68 -34.71
CA ILE A 38 -27.10 10.75 -33.29
C ILE A 38 -26.42 9.63 -32.49
N LEU A 39 -26.44 8.41 -33.01
CA LEU A 39 -25.78 7.27 -32.36
C LEU A 39 -24.26 7.49 -32.25
N GLY A 40 -23.62 8.00 -33.30
CA GLY A 40 -22.19 8.32 -33.30
C GLY A 40 -21.81 9.43 -32.32
N ILE A 41 -22.66 10.46 -32.17
CA ILE A 41 -22.46 11.51 -31.17
C ILE A 41 -22.59 10.92 -29.76
N SER A 42 -23.62 10.10 -29.52
CA SER A 42 -23.86 9.45 -28.24
C SER A 42 -22.73 8.50 -27.85
N SER A 43 -22.21 7.72 -28.80
CA SER A 43 -21.10 6.80 -28.54
C SER A 43 -19.82 7.55 -28.21
N ARG A 44 -19.53 8.64 -28.95
CA ARG A 44 -18.34 9.46 -28.73
C ARG A 44 -18.37 10.17 -27.38
N THR A 45 -19.51 10.72 -27.00
CA THR A 45 -19.69 11.36 -25.68
C THR A 45 -19.62 10.34 -24.55
N SER A 46 -20.25 9.17 -24.70
CA SER A 46 -20.12 8.08 -23.74
C SER A 46 -18.67 7.65 -23.54
N TYR A 47 -17.89 7.52 -24.62
CA TYR A 47 -16.49 7.13 -24.54
C TYR A 47 -15.64 8.17 -23.81
N ALA A 48 -15.79 9.46 -24.15
CA ALA A 48 -15.10 10.54 -23.46
C ALA A 48 -15.42 10.60 -21.96
N ILE A 49 -16.70 10.43 -21.59
CA ILE A 49 -17.10 10.38 -20.17
C ILE A 49 -16.42 9.20 -19.45
N VAL A 50 -16.37 8.03 -20.10
CA VAL A 50 -15.71 6.85 -19.52
C VAL A 50 -14.20 7.08 -19.35
N GLU A 51 -13.54 7.72 -20.31
CA GLU A 51 -12.11 8.09 -20.19
C GLU A 51 -11.88 9.03 -19.01
N ASP A 52 -12.62 10.14 -18.92
CA ASP A 52 -12.50 11.12 -17.83
C ASP A 52 -12.77 10.50 -16.45
N LEU A 53 -13.80 9.63 -16.35
CA LEU A 53 -14.11 8.90 -15.12
C LEU A 53 -12.97 7.95 -14.74
N SER A 54 -12.40 7.23 -15.71
CA SER A 54 -11.29 6.31 -15.47
C SER A 54 -10.02 7.04 -15.03
N GLU A 55 -9.72 8.20 -15.61
CA GLU A 55 -8.59 9.05 -15.22
C GLU A 55 -8.77 9.56 -13.78
N MET A 56 -9.98 10.00 -13.42
CA MET A 56 -10.30 10.44 -12.06
C MET A 56 -10.17 9.31 -11.03
N GLU A 57 -10.66 8.10 -11.33
CA GLU A 57 -10.54 6.93 -10.45
C GLU A 57 -9.06 6.53 -10.24
N LEU A 58 -8.27 6.52 -11.31
CA LEU A 58 -6.84 6.23 -11.24
C LEU A 58 -6.07 7.29 -10.43
N ASN A 59 -6.37 8.57 -10.64
CA ASN A 59 -5.76 9.66 -9.88
C ASN A 59 -6.07 9.56 -8.39
N LYS A 60 -7.32 9.21 -8.03
CA LYS A 60 -7.71 8.97 -6.64
C LYS A 60 -6.89 7.83 -6.01
N ILE A 61 -6.78 6.69 -6.69
CA ILE A 61 -5.99 5.55 -6.21
C ILE A 61 -4.52 5.94 -6.02
N LEU A 62 -3.95 6.71 -6.95
CA LEU A 62 -2.57 7.17 -6.87
C LEU A 62 -2.35 8.04 -5.63
N ILE A 63 -3.24 9.00 -5.36
CA ILE A 63 -3.18 9.87 -4.18
C ILE A 63 -3.23 9.04 -2.89
N GLU A 64 -4.18 8.12 -2.77
CA GLU A 64 -4.31 7.24 -1.59
C GLU A 64 -3.04 6.42 -1.36
N LYS A 65 -2.43 5.88 -2.43
CA LYS A 65 -1.15 5.16 -2.36
C LYS A 65 0.00 6.05 -1.90
N MET A 66 0.09 7.27 -2.43
CA MET A 66 1.14 8.22 -2.06
C MET A 66 1.01 8.65 -0.59
N GLU A 67 -0.20 8.89 -0.11
CA GLU A 67 -0.47 9.23 1.29
C GLU A 67 -0.15 8.05 2.23
N GLY A 68 -0.58 6.84 1.85
CA GLY A 68 -0.23 5.61 2.56
C GLY A 68 1.27 5.42 2.71
N ASN A 69 2.05 5.61 1.63
CA ASN A 69 3.51 5.47 1.68
C ASN A 69 4.19 6.49 2.60
N LYS A 70 3.72 7.74 2.63
CA LYS A 70 4.22 8.76 3.57
C LYS A 70 3.96 8.36 5.02
N SER A 71 2.78 7.81 5.31
CA SER A 71 2.45 7.34 6.66
C SER A 71 3.34 6.18 7.12
N ILE A 72 3.67 5.24 6.20
CA ILE A 72 4.59 4.13 6.46
C ILE A 72 5.99 4.65 6.79
N GLN A 73 6.50 5.62 6.01
CA GLN A 73 7.80 6.24 6.28
C GLN A 73 7.85 6.86 7.68
N ARG A 74 6.83 7.67 8.02
CA ARG A 74 6.73 8.30 9.34
C ARG A 74 6.67 7.27 10.48
N SER A 75 5.93 6.17 10.29
CA SER A 75 5.85 5.08 11.27
C SER A 75 7.19 4.37 11.47
N ASN A 76 7.93 4.10 10.38
CA ASN A 76 9.25 3.49 10.46
C ASN A 76 10.24 4.40 11.20
N GLU A 77 10.22 5.70 10.93
CA GLU A 77 11.07 6.67 11.62
C GLU A 77 10.75 6.73 13.13
N GLN A 78 9.45 6.77 13.50
CA GLN A 78 9.03 6.69 14.89
C GLN A 78 9.46 5.39 15.58
N ARG A 79 9.33 4.24 14.92
CA ARG A 79 9.79 2.95 15.46
C ARG A 79 11.30 2.93 15.67
N ASN A 80 12.07 3.48 14.73
CA ASN A 80 13.52 3.58 14.84
C ASN A 80 13.94 4.47 16.01
N LEU A 81 13.28 5.63 16.18
CA LEU A 81 13.51 6.52 17.32
C LEU A 81 13.17 5.85 18.66
N TYR A 82 12.03 5.17 18.74
CA TYR A 82 11.64 4.43 19.94
C TYR A 82 12.66 3.35 20.28
N LYS A 83 13.11 2.57 19.29
CA LYS A 83 14.13 1.54 19.47
C LYS A 83 15.44 2.13 20.00
N ALA A 84 15.92 3.23 19.42
CA ALA A 84 17.14 3.90 19.87
C ALA A 84 17.02 4.44 21.31
N LEU A 85 15.84 4.96 21.69
CA LEU A 85 15.59 5.43 23.05
C LEU A 85 15.63 4.30 24.07
N VAL A 86 15.03 3.15 23.75
CA VAL A 86 15.06 1.96 24.60
C VAL A 86 16.50 1.44 24.76
N GLU A 87 17.27 1.37 23.68
CA GLU A 87 18.67 0.95 23.72
C GLU A 87 19.53 1.88 24.58
N ALA A 88 19.34 3.20 24.46
CA ALA A 88 20.04 4.18 25.29
C ALA A 88 19.69 4.03 26.78
N TYR A 89 18.41 3.83 27.10
CA TYR A 89 17.97 3.61 28.48
C TYR A 89 18.56 2.34 29.10
N GLU A 90 18.60 1.24 28.36
CA GLU A 90 19.21 -0.01 28.85
C GLU A 90 20.73 0.14 29.03
N ALA A 91 21.40 0.90 28.16
CA ALA A 91 22.82 1.21 28.33
C ALA A 91 23.07 2.06 29.59
N ASP A 92 22.28 3.10 29.82
CA ASP A 92 22.38 3.95 31.01
C ASP A 92 22.12 3.16 32.30
N LYS A 93 21.16 2.24 32.27
CA LYS A 93 20.88 1.33 33.39
C LYS A 93 22.09 0.43 33.69
N ALA A 94 22.75 -0.13 32.67
CA ALA A 94 23.95 -0.93 32.86
C ALA A 94 25.13 -0.10 33.44
N ILE A 95 25.26 1.16 33.04
CA ILE A 95 26.24 2.10 33.63
C ILE A 95 25.92 2.35 35.11
N LEU A 96 24.65 2.53 35.47
CA LEU A 96 24.24 2.75 36.85
C LEU A 96 24.49 1.51 37.73
N ASP A 97 24.15 0.32 37.23
CA ASP A 97 24.36 -0.95 37.94
C ASP A 97 25.85 -1.17 38.23
N THR A 98 26.72 -0.92 37.25
CA THR A 98 28.18 -1.02 37.44
C THR A 98 28.75 0.04 38.38
N TYR A 99 28.19 1.24 38.41
CA TYR A 99 28.57 2.28 39.38
C TYR A 99 28.23 1.84 40.81
N VAL A 100 27.03 1.32 41.05
CA VAL A 100 26.61 0.78 42.36
C VAL A 100 27.56 -0.34 42.79
N ASP A 101 27.83 -1.32 41.92
CA ASP A 101 28.77 -2.41 42.21
C ASP A 101 30.19 -1.89 42.51
N SER A 102 30.66 -0.88 41.78
CA SER A 102 31.96 -0.24 42.01
C SER A 102 32.03 0.48 43.36
N THR A 103 30.97 1.17 43.78
CA THR A 103 30.92 1.82 45.11
C THR A 103 30.93 0.81 46.26
N ILE A 104 30.32 -0.36 46.07
CA ILE A 104 30.37 -1.48 47.04
C ILE A 104 31.79 -2.08 47.08
N LEU A 105 32.41 -2.28 45.91
CA LEU A 105 33.79 -2.80 45.80
C LEU A 105 34.86 -1.86 46.35
N LYS A 106 34.70 -0.53 46.19
CA LYS A 106 35.63 0.46 46.77
C LYS A 106 35.58 0.48 48.29
N ARG A 107 34.39 0.41 48.89
CA ARG A 107 34.23 0.38 50.35
C ARG A 107 34.96 -0.81 50.99
N ARG A 108 34.93 -2.00 50.34
CA ARG A 108 35.69 -3.16 50.83
C ARG A 108 37.21 -2.98 50.77
N ARG A 109 37.73 -2.27 49.76
CA ARG A 109 39.17 -1.97 49.68
C ARG A 109 39.62 -0.93 50.70
N GLU A 110 38.80 0.11 50.94
CA GLU A 110 39.09 1.11 51.97
C GLU A 110 39.06 0.54 53.39
N ASP A 111 38.26 -0.52 53.64
CA ASP A 111 38.28 -1.27 54.89
C ASP A 111 39.51 -2.22 54.99
N ASP A 112 40.01 -2.74 53.88
CA ASP A 112 41.23 -3.59 53.81
C ASP A 112 42.55 -2.78 53.86
N ASP A 113 42.53 -1.50 53.48
CA ASP A 113 43.67 -0.57 53.58
C ASP A 113 43.92 -0.07 55.03
N GLN A 114 43.15 -0.56 56.02
CA GLN A 114 43.37 -0.29 57.45
C GLN A 114 44.26 -1.34 58.15
N GLU A 115 44.93 -2.24 57.42
CA GLU A 115 45.99 -3.07 57.99
C GLU A 115 47.29 -2.25 58.20
N GLY A 116 47.24 -1.42 59.25
CA GLY A 116 48.29 -1.08 60.22
C GLY A 116 49.68 -0.57 59.73
N PRO A 117 50.30 0.39 60.46
CA PRO A 117 51.71 0.70 60.23
C PRO A 117 52.55 -0.52 60.62
N SER A 118 53.10 -1.22 59.64
CA SER A 118 54.03 -2.32 59.91
C SER A 118 55.31 -1.73 60.50
N ALA A 119 55.47 -1.93 61.81
CA ALA A 119 56.56 -1.42 62.59
C ALA A 119 57.89 -1.99 62.10
N GLU A 120 58.67 -1.19 61.38
CA GLU A 120 60.12 -1.37 61.34
C GLU A 120 60.70 -0.88 62.68
N SER A 121 60.50 -1.75 63.66
CA SER A 121 60.97 -1.65 65.02
C SER A 121 62.51 -1.62 65.04
N ASN A 122 63.07 -0.41 65.07
CA ASN A 122 64.37 -0.11 65.67
C ASN A 122 64.61 -1.02 66.90
N ARG A 123 65.54 -1.96 66.79
CA ARG A 123 66.11 -2.69 67.94
C ARG A 123 67.59 -3.02 67.72
N GLY A 124 68.42 -2.40 68.56
CA GLY A 124 69.84 -2.71 68.80
C GLY A 124 70.62 -1.43 69.07
N SER A 125 70.50 -0.75 70.21
CA SER A 125 70.92 -1.09 71.58
C SER A 125 72.43 -1.33 71.78
N LYS A 126 73.06 -0.33 72.43
CA LYS A 126 74.25 -0.36 73.32
C LYS A 126 75.60 -0.68 72.64
N ARG A 127 76.60 0.20 72.65
CA ARG A 127 77.36 0.76 73.79
C ARG A 127 78.18 1.96 73.34
#